data_AF-A0A9X1TVY1-F1
#
_entry.id   AF-A0A9X1TVY1-F1
#
_cell.length_a   1.000
_cell.length_b   1.000
_cell.length_c   1.000
_cell.angle_alpha   90.00
_cell.angle_beta   90.00
_cell.angle_gamma   90.00
#
_symmetry.space_group_name_H-M   'P 1'
#
loop_
_entity.id
_entity.type
_entity.pdbx_description
1 polymer ?
#
loop_
_entity_poly.entity_id
_entity_poly.type
_entity_poly.pdbx_seq_one_letter_code
_entity_poly.pdbx_strand_id
1 'polypeptide(L)'
;MIPVALLLAACSQQVKDPSIPTGSYAGQGRDRLCIAGEAGNYRGGLIAFGDGETNCSASGRLLAEGGKYVLVPRGEGDCRIPLEIKANLVRVGQPPAACAYYCGPGAEMAGRAFNKADMGSQAVDLAGDPLC
;
A
#
# COMPACT_ATOMS: atom_id res chain seq x y z
N MET A 1 12.05 -46.90 -38.79
CA MET A 1 12.59 -45.98 -37.76
C MET A 1 11.68 -44.77 -37.72
N ILE A 2 10.85 -44.65 -36.68
CA ILE A 2 9.81 -43.62 -36.54
C ILE A 2 10.33 -42.59 -35.54
N PRO A 3 10.42 -41.28 -35.88
CA PRO A 3 10.84 -40.27 -34.93
C PRO A 3 9.65 -39.92 -34.03
N VAL A 4 9.80 -40.17 -32.73
CA VAL A 4 8.86 -39.75 -31.69
C VAL A 4 9.07 -38.26 -31.45
N ALA A 5 8.13 -37.44 -31.92
CA ALA A 5 8.05 -36.03 -31.58
C ALA A 5 7.63 -35.89 -30.10
N LEU A 6 8.56 -35.49 -29.24
CA LEU A 6 8.26 -35.05 -27.88
C LEU A 6 7.47 -33.72 -27.96
N LEU A 7 6.18 -33.79 -27.70
CA LEU A 7 5.34 -32.63 -27.40
C LEU A 7 5.63 -32.18 -25.96
N LEU A 8 6.50 -31.18 -25.82
CA LEU A 8 6.67 -30.42 -24.57
C LEU A 8 5.40 -29.60 -24.34
N ALA A 9 4.44 -30.16 -23.61
CA ALA A 9 3.37 -29.40 -23.00
C ALA A 9 3.97 -28.52 -21.89
N ALA A 10 4.46 -27.34 -22.26
CA ALA A 10 4.81 -26.30 -21.30
C ALA A 10 3.52 -25.80 -20.65
N CYS A 11 3.14 -26.41 -19.52
CA CYS A 11 2.10 -25.90 -18.64
C CYS A 11 2.53 -24.52 -18.15
N SER A 12 2.12 -23.47 -18.86
CA SER A 12 2.24 -22.09 -18.41
C SER A 12 1.28 -21.92 -17.23
N GLN A 13 1.74 -22.29 -16.03
CA GLN A 13 1.02 -21.99 -14.80
C GLN A 13 0.98 -20.47 -14.67
N GLN A 14 -0.17 -19.88 -15.00
CA GLN A 14 -0.43 -18.47 -14.82
C GLN A 14 -0.23 -18.16 -13.34
N VAL A 15 0.87 -17.46 -13.03
CA VAL A 15 1.19 -17.06 -11.66
C VAL A 15 0.04 -16.19 -11.18
N LYS A 16 -0.76 -16.73 -10.27
CA LYS A 16 -1.85 -15.98 -9.66
C LYS A 16 -1.22 -14.87 -8.84
N ASP A 17 -1.55 -13.63 -9.16
CA ASP A 17 -1.07 -12.49 -8.39
C ASP A 17 -1.45 -12.68 -6.92
N PRO A 18 -0.51 -12.49 -5.98
CA PRO A 18 -0.80 -12.63 -4.56
C PRO A 18 -1.87 -11.61 -4.18
N SER A 19 -2.98 -12.12 -3.63
CA SER A 19 -4.06 -11.29 -3.10
C SER A 19 -3.66 -10.76 -1.71
N ILE A 20 -3.81 -9.46 -1.49
CA ILE A 20 -3.64 -8.85 -0.16
C ILE A 20 -4.98 -8.53 0.51
N PRO A 21 -5.01 -8.48 1.84
CA PRO A 21 -6.19 -8.05 2.58
C PRO A 21 -6.54 -6.59 2.26
N THR A 22 -7.77 -6.36 1.84
CA THR A 22 -8.35 -5.02 1.64
C THR A 22 -9.13 -4.57 2.87
N GLY A 23 -9.41 -3.27 2.97
CA GLY A 23 -10.19 -2.63 4.03
C GLY A 23 -9.49 -1.43 4.65
N SER A 24 -10.08 -0.94 5.74
CA SER A 24 -9.55 0.14 6.57
C SER A 24 -8.60 -0.41 7.64
N TYR A 25 -7.61 0.40 7.97
CA TYR A 25 -6.62 0.14 9.00
C TYR A 25 -6.44 1.39 9.88
N ALA A 26 -6.27 1.17 11.18
CA ALA A 26 -6.04 2.20 12.17
C ALA A 26 -4.63 2.10 12.75
N GLY A 27 -3.92 3.22 12.77
CA GLY A 27 -2.63 3.35 13.46
C GLY A 27 -2.79 4.00 14.83
N GLN A 28 -1.73 4.66 15.29
CA GLN A 28 -1.78 5.40 16.56
C GLN A 28 -2.67 6.65 16.41
N GLY A 29 -3.57 6.86 17.38
CA GLY A 29 -4.43 8.04 17.41
C GLY A 29 -5.27 8.22 16.13
N ARG A 30 -4.95 9.27 15.37
CA ARG A 30 -5.67 9.68 14.15
C ARG A 30 -5.14 9.03 12.87
N ASP A 31 -4.07 8.24 12.97
CA ASP A 31 -3.46 7.59 11.81
C ASP A 31 -4.45 6.62 11.14
N ARG A 32 -4.63 6.74 9.82
CA ARG A 32 -5.50 5.87 9.03
C ARG A 32 -4.80 5.39 7.78
N LEU A 33 -5.11 4.18 7.37
CA LEU A 33 -4.69 3.61 6.09
C LEU A 33 -5.86 2.83 5.49
N CYS A 34 -5.97 2.82 4.18
CA CYS A 34 -6.94 2.00 3.48
C CYS A 34 -6.27 1.31 2.29
N ILE A 35 -6.70 0.08 2.03
CA ILE A 35 -6.32 -0.73 0.86
C ILE A 35 -7.61 -1.18 0.18
N ALA A 36 -7.75 -0.90 -1.11
CA ALA A 36 -8.93 -1.27 -1.89
C ALA A 36 -8.53 -1.83 -3.26
N GLY A 37 -9.49 -2.46 -3.95
CA GLY A 37 -9.29 -3.07 -5.25
C GLY A 37 -9.09 -4.58 -5.18
N GLU A 38 -8.47 -5.13 -6.22
CA GLU A 38 -8.31 -6.57 -6.44
C GLU A 38 -6.90 -6.91 -6.93
N ALA A 39 -6.59 -8.20 -7.03
CA ALA A 39 -5.28 -8.67 -7.46
C ALA A 39 -4.91 -8.06 -8.82
N GLY A 40 -3.71 -7.46 -8.91
CA GLY A 40 -3.23 -6.75 -10.09
C GLY A 40 -3.70 -5.29 -10.22
N ASN A 41 -4.68 -4.84 -9.42
CA ASN A 41 -5.20 -3.47 -9.46
C ASN A 41 -5.57 -2.95 -8.07
N TYR A 42 -4.58 -2.92 -7.18
CA TYR A 42 -4.76 -2.37 -5.84
C TYR A 42 -4.52 -0.86 -5.79
N ARG A 43 -5.30 -0.19 -4.96
CA ARG A 43 -5.12 1.21 -4.57
C ARG A 43 -4.97 1.31 -3.05
N GLY A 44 -4.32 2.36 -2.59
CA GLY A 44 -4.19 2.63 -1.17
C GLY A 44 -4.08 4.10 -0.87
N GLY A 45 -4.39 4.44 0.37
CA GLY A 45 -4.19 5.77 0.93
C GLY A 45 -3.78 5.66 2.38
N LEU A 46 -2.96 6.59 2.85
CA LEU A 46 -2.56 6.69 4.25
C LEU A 46 -2.54 8.15 4.68
N ILE A 47 -2.80 8.35 5.97
CA ILE A 47 -2.52 9.57 6.70
C ILE A 47 -1.87 9.21 8.04
N ALA A 48 -0.74 9.82 8.35
CA ALA A 48 -0.01 9.66 9.60
C ALA A 48 0.22 11.03 10.24
N PHE A 49 -0.29 11.24 11.44
CA PHE A 49 -0.25 12.51 12.14
C PHE A 49 1.03 12.67 12.97
N GLY A 50 1.61 13.86 12.87
CA GLY A 50 2.65 14.37 13.76
C GLY A 50 2.05 15.23 14.87
N ASP A 51 2.78 16.26 15.29
CA ASP A 51 2.31 17.21 16.29
C ASP A 51 1.23 18.15 15.71
N GLY A 52 0.17 18.38 16.48
CA GLY A 52 -0.98 19.20 16.08
C GLY A 52 -1.70 18.62 14.86
N GLU A 53 -1.81 19.43 13.80
CA GLU A 53 -2.47 19.05 12.54
C GLU A 53 -1.48 18.70 11.42
N THR A 54 -0.17 18.73 11.71
CA THR A 54 0.84 18.30 10.74
C THR A 54 0.69 16.80 10.48
N ASN A 55 0.79 16.40 9.22
CA ASN A 55 0.61 15.02 8.84
C ASN A 55 1.43 14.67 7.59
N CYS A 56 1.64 13.38 7.41
CA CYS A 56 1.98 12.80 6.14
C CYS A 56 0.74 12.21 5.50
N SER A 57 0.43 12.56 4.25
CA SER A 57 -0.75 12.04 3.53
C SER A 57 -0.39 11.69 2.09
N ALA A 58 -0.75 10.47 1.67
CA ALA A 58 -0.52 10.00 0.30
C ALA A 58 -1.60 9.01 -0.11
N SER A 59 -2.02 9.07 -1.38
CA SER A 59 -2.93 8.09 -1.96
C SER A 59 -2.57 7.80 -3.41
N GLY A 60 -2.73 6.55 -3.85
CA GLY A 60 -2.34 6.12 -5.18
C GLY A 60 -2.43 4.62 -5.41
N ARG A 61 -1.56 4.10 -6.26
CA ARG A 61 -1.54 2.68 -6.67
C ARG A 61 -0.65 1.88 -5.75
N LEU A 62 -1.03 0.63 -5.48
CA LEU A 62 -0.19 -0.35 -4.79
C LEU A 62 0.39 -1.32 -5.80
N LEU A 63 1.72 -1.36 -5.89
CA LEU A 63 2.46 -2.24 -6.79
C LEU A 63 3.22 -3.29 -5.99
N ALA A 64 3.27 -4.52 -6.51
CA ALA A 64 4.15 -5.56 -5.97
C ALA A 64 5.55 -5.43 -6.60
N GLU A 65 6.57 -5.12 -5.80
CA GLU A 65 7.96 -4.93 -6.23
C GLU A 65 8.90 -5.71 -5.30
N GLY A 66 9.67 -6.64 -5.85
CA GLY A 66 10.68 -7.38 -5.08
C GLY A 66 10.13 -8.15 -3.86
N GLY A 67 8.89 -8.64 -3.95
CA GLY A 67 8.22 -9.35 -2.85
C GLY A 67 7.66 -8.44 -1.75
N LYS A 68 7.64 -7.12 -1.96
CA LYS A 68 7.02 -6.12 -1.08
C LYS A 68 5.94 -5.36 -1.84
N TYR A 69 5.08 -4.65 -1.12
CA TYR A 69 4.16 -3.69 -1.73
C TYR A 69 4.75 -2.29 -1.63
N VAL A 70 4.48 -1.48 -2.65
CA VAL A 70 4.91 -0.09 -2.72
C VAL A 70 3.68 0.74 -3.05
N LEU A 71 3.37 1.73 -2.20
CA LEU A 71 2.41 2.77 -2.52
C LEU A 71 3.11 3.80 -3.39
N VAL A 72 2.64 3.91 -4.63
CA VAL A 72 3.05 4.94 -5.60
C VAL A 72 1.96 6.02 -5.57
N PRO A 73 2.21 7.17 -4.92
CA PRO A 73 1.21 8.21 -4.80
C PRO A 73 0.78 8.77 -6.16
N ARG A 74 -0.41 9.35 -6.22
CA ARG A 74 -0.87 10.13 -7.37
C ARG A 74 0.01 11.37 -7.54
N GLY A 75 0.36 11.64 -8.80
CA GLY A 75 1.28 12.72 -9.18
C GLY A 75 2.42 12.19 -10.07
N GLU A 76 3.30 13.10 -10.48
CA GLU A 76 4.55 12.77 -11.15
C GLU A 76 5.67 12.66 -10.11
N GLY A 77 6.49 11.62 -10.19
CA GLY A 77 7.72 11.54 -9.40
C GLY A 77 8.18 10.14 -9.03
N ASP A 78 9.35 10.09 -8.41
CA ASP A 78 10.04 8.86 -7.99
C ASP A 78 9.64 8.40 -6.58
N CYS A 79 8.63 9.03 -5.96
CA CYS A 79 8.19 8.65 -4.64
C CYS A 79 7.55 7.24 -4.66
N ARG A 80 8.18 6.36 -3.88
CA ARG A 80 7.79 4.95 -3.71
C ARG A 80 7.78 4.66 -2.21
N ILE A 81 6.61 4.63 -1.59
CA ILE A 81 6.45 4.41 -0.15
C ILE A 81 6.38 2.90 0.11
N PRO A 82 7.39 2.27 0.72
CA PRO A 82 7.39 0.83 0.94
C PRO A 82 6.36 0.45 2.01
N LEU A 83 5.59 -0.61 1.75
CA LEU A 83 4.64 -1.18 2.70
C LEU A 83 4.94 -2.67 2.93
N GLU A 84 5.03 -3.05 4.20
CA GLU A 84 5.02 -4.44 4.63
C GLU A 84 3.61 -4.82 5.07
N ILE A 85 2.97 -5.71 4.31
CA ILE A 85 1.61 -6.16 4.56
C ILE A 85 1.64 -7.59 5.08
N LYS A 86 1.16 -7.81 6.30
CA LYS A 86 1.11 -9.13 6.96
C LYS A 86 -0.25 -9.33 7.61
N ALA A 87 -1.12 -10.09 6.94
CA ALA A 87 -2.48 -10.38 7.40
C ALA A 87 -3.24 -9.09 7.82
N ASN A 88 -3.36 -8.83 9.12
CA ASN A 88 -4.10 -7.71 9.67
C ASN A 88 -3.21 -6.51 10.03
N LEU A 89 -1.95 -6.48 9.59
CA LEU A 89 -1.01 -5.42 9.92
C LEU A 89 -0.34 -4.87 8.66
N VAL A 90 -0.29 -3.55 8.55
CA VAL A 90 0.49 -2.83 7.54
C VAL A 90 1.53 -1.99 8.26
N ARG A 91 2.80 -2.10 7.86
CA ARG A 91 3.88 -1.21 8.31
C ARG A 91 4.44 -0.41 7.16
N VAL A 92 4.67 0.87 7.40
CA VAL A 92 5.33 1.76 6.45
C VAL A 92 6.84 1.63 6.65
N GLY A 93 7.56 1.24 5.60
CA GLY A 93 9.01 1.21 5.57
C GLY A 93 9.60 2.62 5.45
N GLN A 94 10.92 2.72 5.27
CA GLN A 94 11.58 4.01 5.06
C GLN A 94 11.24 4.56 3.68
N PRO A 95 10.54 5.71 3.55
CA PRO A 95 10.30 6.33 2.26
C PRO A 95 11.59 6.97 1.73
N PRO A 96 11.81 7.00 0.41
CA PRO A 96 12.89 7.77 -0.20
C PRO A 96 12.68 9.28 0.01
N ALA A 97 13.76 10.06 -0.09
CA ALA A 97 13.71 11.52 0.06
C ALA A 97 12.72 12.21 -0.90
N ALA A 98 12.48 11.62 -2.07
CA ALA A 98 11.48 12.09 -3.04
C ALA A 98 10.04 12.12 -2.47
N CYS A 99 9.76 11.42 -1.37
CA CYS A 99 8.47 11.41 -0.71
C CYS A 99 8.29 12.54 0.32
N ALA A 100 9.29 13.38 0.56
CA ALA A 100 9.25 14.42 1.59
C ALA A 100 8.07 15.41 1.40
N TYR A 101 7.69 15.69 0.15
CA TYR A 101 6.54 16.56 -0.16
C TYR A 101 5.21 16.05 0.43
N TYR A 102 5.08 14.74 0.66
CA TYR A 102 3.87 14.16 1.25
C TYR A 102 3.78 14.33 2.76
N CYS A 103 4.78 14.93 3.40
CA CYS A 103 4.82 15.19 4.84
C CYS A 103 4.94 16.68 5.13
N GLY A 104 4.07 17.18 6.01
CA GLY A 104 4.27 18.49 6.63
C GLY A 104 5.51 18.50 7.53
N PRO A 105 6.03 19.70 7.88
CA PRO A 105 7.19 19.82 8.76
C PRO A 105 6.98 19.06 10.09
N GLY A 106 7.96 18.22 10.46
CA GLY A 106 7.92 17.43 11.70
C GLY A 106 7.01 16.19 11.69
N ALA A 107 6.25 15.94 10.61
CA ALA A 107 5.48 14.72 10.46
C ALA A 107 6.33 13.60 9.85
N GLU A 108 6.15 12.37 10.36
CA GLU A 108 6.85 11.18 9.87
C GLU A 108 5.90 9.99 9.68
N MET A 109 5.97 9.37 8.50
CA MET A 109 5.26 8.13 8.19
C MET A 109 6.13 6.87 8.37
N ALA A 110 7.46 7.00 8.42
CA ALA A 110 8.36 5.86 8.52
C ALA A 110 8.12 5.09 9.82
N GLY A 111 8.07 3.75 9.75
CA GLY A 111 7.85 2.89 10.91
C GLY A 111 6.41 2.86 11.43
N ARG A 112 5.49 3.68 10.90
CA ARG A 112 4.07 3.67 11.30
C ARG A 112 3.47 2.29 11.04
N ALA A 113 2.66 1.85 11.99
CA ALA A 113 2.01 0.56 11.98
C ALA A 113 0.49 0.75 12.06
N PHE A 114 -0.25 0.06 11.19
CA PHE A 114 -1.69 0.15 11.07
C PHE A 114 -2.30 -1.25 11.19
N ASN A 115 -3.16 -1.45 12.19
CA ASN A 115 -3.89 -2.70 12.36
C ASN A 115 -5.22 -2.63 11.61
N LYS A 116 -5.66 -3.76 11.07
CA LYS A 116 -6.94 -3.86 10.39
C LYS A 116 -8.04 -3.47 11.35
N ALA A 117 -8.85 -2.52 10.94
CA ALA A 117 -9.92 -2.00 11.75
C ALA A 117 -11.22 -2.79 11.50
N ASP A 118 -12.13 -2.74 12.47
CA ASP A 118 -13.43 -3.41 12.36
C ASP A 118 -14.26 -2.82 11.22
N MET A 119 -15.17 -3.62 10.66
CA MET A 119 -16.06 -3.19 9.59
C MET A 119 -16.82 -1.91 9.97
N GLY A 120 -16.81 -0.92 9.08
CA GLY A 120 -17.52 0.37 9.26
C GLY A 120 -16.63 1.53 9.73
N SER A 121 -15.38 1.28 10.13
CA SER A 121 -14.42 2.34 10.40
C SER A 121 -13.94 2.97 9.09
N GLN A 122 -14.26 4.26 8.87
CA GLN A 122 -13.83 5.00 7.68
C GLN A 122 -12.39 5.48 7.84
N ALA A 123 -11.59 5.28 6.80
CA ALA A 123 -10.28 5.87 6.66
C ALA A 123 -10.43 7.17 5.84
N VAL A 124 -10.35 8.30 6.52
CA VAL A 124 -10.55 9.64 5.91
C VAL A 124 -9.29 10.48 6.03
N ASP A 125 -9.15 11.47 5.14
CA ASP A 125 -8.09 12.47 5.19
C ASP A 125 -8.40 13.60 6.18
N LEU A 126 -7.60 14.67 6.14
CA LEU A 126 -7.77 15.84 7.02
C LEU A 126 -9.09 16.60 6.76
N ALA A 127 -9.59 16.61 5.52
CA ALA A 127 -10.85 17.24 5.15
C ALA A 127 -12.07 16.34 5.44
N GLY A 128 -11.83 15.07 5.78
CA GLY A 128 -12.88 14.07 5.99
C GLY A 128 -13.22 13.28 4.71
N ASP A 129 -12.48 13.49 3.63
CA ASP A 129 -12.68 12.75 2.38
C ASP A 129 -12.15 11.31 2.52
N PRO A 130 -12.82 10.30 1.94
CA PRO A 130 -12.35 8.92 1.98
C PRO A 130 -10.97 8.74 1.34
N LEU A 131 -10.07 8.01 2.01
CA LEU A 131 -8.74 7.65 1.49
C LEU A 131 -8.82 6.63 0.34
N CYS A 132 -9.81 5.73 0.42
CA CYS A 132 -10.31 4.90 -0.67
C CYS A 132 -11.77 4.49 -0.38
#